data_AF-A0A7C6EEV6-F1
#
_entry.id   AF-A0A7C6EEV6-F1
#
_cell.length_a   1.000
_cell.length_b   1.000
_cell.length_c   1.000
_cell.angle_alpha   90.00
_cell.angle_beta   90.00
_cell.angle_gamma   90.00
#
_symmetry.space_group_name_H-M   'P 1'
#
loop_
_entity.id
_entity.type
_entity.pdbx_description
1 polymer ?
#
loop_
_entity_poly.entity_id
_entity_poly.type
_entity_poly.pdbx_seq_one_letter_code
_entity_poly.pdbx_strand_id
1 'polypeptide(L)'
;FYVCYELSRKGWNCLPTTRNAKGVDIIIYDLNGEKKFTIQVKALSRRNPVPFGSKLEIMADFVIVCAEVFTDKPEVYILTPDDVKKNIHKGVKDAKTSYWLQPQGYLKFREAWEKIGKGY
;
A
#
# COMPACT_ATOMS: atom_id res chain seq x y z
N PHE A 1 -4.76 11.51 0.33
CA PHE A 1 -5.52 11.71 1.58
C PHE A 1 -6.54 10.62 1.88
N TYR A 2 -7.22 10.01 0.91
CA TYR A 2 -8.24 8.96 1.16
C TYR A 2 -7.81 7.83 2.11
N VAL A 3 -6.60 7.29 1.92
CA VAL A 3 -6.07 6.24 2.82
C VAL A 3 -5.94 6.73 4.27
N CYS A 4 -5.50 7.97 4.49
CA CYS A 4 -5.46 8.55 5.84
C CYS A 4 -6.87 8.65 6.45
N TYR A 5 -7.87 9.04 5.66
CA TYR A 5 -9.27 9.08 6.12
C TYR A 5 -9.75 7.69 6.59
N GLU A 6 -9.50 6.65 5.79
CA GLU A 6 -9.85 5.27 6.16
C GLU A 6 -9.12 4.78 7.43
N LEU A 7 -7.84 5.13 7.58
CA LEU A 7 -7.04 4.79 8.76
C LEU A 7 -7.54 5.53 10.01
N SER A 8 -7.85 6.82 9.90
CA SER A 8 -8.38 7.62 11.01
C SER A 8 -9.75 7.13 11.48
N ARG A 9 -10.62 6.66 10.57
CA ARG A 9 -11.88 6.00 10.95
C ARG A 9 -11.68 4.73 11.80
N LYS A 10 -10.48 4.14 11.77
CA LYS A 10 -10.09 2.94 12.54
C LYS A 10 -9.25 3.28 13.77
N GLY A 11 -9.18 4.56 14.14
CA GLY A 11 -8.50 5.05 15.35
C GLY A 11 -7.03 5.38 15.16
N TRP A 12 -6.48 5.32 13.94
CA TRP A 12 -5.07 5.62 13.70
C TRP A 12 -4.84 7.11 13.49
N ASN A 13 -3.86 7.67 14.23
CA ASN A 13 -3.31 8.98 13.93
C ASN A 13 -2.40 8.86 12.69
N CYS A 14 -2.56 9.76 11.72
CA CYS A 14 -1.86 9.69 10.43
C CYS A 14 -0.94 10.89 10.22
N LEU A 15 0.32 10.61 9.84
CA LEU A 15 1.31 11.58 9.41
C LEU A 15 1.68 11.29 7.95
N PRO A 16 1.03 11.94 6.97
CA PRO A 16 1.46 11.85 5.58
C PRO A 16 2.85 12.48 5.43
N THR A 17 3.75 11.80 4.72
CA THR A 17 5.10 12.32 4.48
C THR A 17 5.07 13.42 3.42
N THR A 18 5.96 14.42 3.55
CA THR A 18 6.15 15.43 2.52
C THR A 18 7.41 15.11 1.72
N ARG A 19 7.29 15.12 0.38
CA ARG A 19 8.28 14.64 -0.60
C ARG A 19 8.43 13.11 -0.62
N ASN A 20 8.93 12.59 -1.75
CA ASN A 20 9.01 11.17 -2.11
C ASN A 20 10.04 10.42 -1.22
N ALA A 21 9.73 10.28 0.07
CA ALA A 21 10.60 9.71 1.08
C ALA A 21 10.71 8.19 0.87
N LYS A 22 11.73 7.73 0.13
CA LYS A 22 12.16 6.32 -0.01
C LYS A 22 11.06 5.22 0.09
N GLY A 23 9.89 5.45 -0.50
CA GLY A 23 8.79 4.48 -0.51
C GLY A 23 7.90 4.42 0.75
N VAL A 24 7.96 5.39 1.68
CA VAL A 24 7.00 5.55 2.78
C VAL A 24 6.18 6.82 2.56
N ASP A 25 4.87 6.65 2.41
CA ASP A 25 3.93 7.73 2.12
C ASP A 25 3.18 8.20 3.37
N ILE A 26 2.95 7.31 4.33
CA ILE A 26 2.22 7.60 5.57
C ILE A 26 2.91 6.89 6.74
N ILE A 27 3.04 7.59 7.86
CA ILE A 27 3.35 6.99 9.16
C ILE A 27 2.06 7.04 9.99
N ILE A 28 1.71 5.92 10.62
CA ILE A 28 0.58 5.86 11.55
C ILE A 28 1.03 5.48 12.95
N TYR A 29 0.27 5.93 13.94
CA TYR A 29 0.45 5.52 15.33
C TYR A 29 -0.89 5.46 16.07
N ASP A 30 -0.98 4.61 17.08
CA ASP A 30 -2.18 4.45 17.91
C ASP A 30 -2.38 5.67 18.85
N LEU A 31 -3.49 5.69 19.59
CA LEU A 31 -3.82 6.80 20.49
C LEU A 31 -2.77 7.05 21.57
N ASN A 32 -2.10 6.01 22.04
CA ASN A 32 -1.06 6.10 23.08
C ASN A 32 0.34 6.36 22.49
N GLY A 33 0.50 6.24 21.17
CA GLY A 33 1.78 6.35 20.48
C GLY A 33 2.71 5.15 20.70
N GLU A 34 2.18 4.01 21.14
CA GLU A 34 2.94 2.79 21.44
C GLU A 34 3.17 1.97 20.17
N LYS A 35 2.12 1.74 19.38
CA LYS A 35 2.24 1.09 18.07
C LYS A 35 2.46 2.13 16.99
N LYS A 36 3.44 1.88 16.13
CA LYS A 36 3.77 2.73 14.98
C LYS A 36 4.02 1.86 13.76
N PHE A 37 3.43 2.24 12.63
CA PHE A 37 3.63 1.56 11.36
C PHE A 37 3.86 2.56 10.24
N THR A 38 4.54 2.10 9.22
CA THR A 38 4.82 2.82 7.98
C THR A 38 4.04 2.20 6.82
N ILE A 39 3.54 3.03 5.93
CA ILE A 39 2.67 2.62 4.83
C ILE A 39 3.20 3.21 3.53
N GLN A 40 3.33 2.35 2.53
CA GLN A 40 3.47 2.73 1.13
C GLN A 40 2.10 2.68 0.45
N VAL A 41 1.72 3.73 -0.29
CA VAL A 41 0.45 3.80 -1.01
C VAL A 41 0.69 3.73 -2.51
N LYS A 42 -0.10 2.92 -3.21
CA LYS A 42 -0.11 2.81 -4.67
C LYS A 42 -1.51 3.11 -5.18
N ALA A 43 -1.71 4.30 -5.74
CA ALA A 43 -2.99 4.71 -6.32
C ALA A 43 -3.05 4.35 -7.81
N LEU A 44 -4.15 3.72 -8.24
CA LEU A 44 -4.39 3.31 -9.63
C LEU A 44 -5.77 3.78 -10.09
N SER A 45 -5.86 4.25 -11.33
CA SER A 45 -7.14 4.66 -11.94
C SER A 45 -8.10 3.50 -12.18
N ARG A 46 -7.58 2.28 -12.30
CA ARG A 46 -8.31 1.02 -12.51
C ARG A 46 -7.58 -0.13 -11.83
N ARG A 47 -8.16 -1.33 -11.79
CA ARG A 47 -7.51 -2.58 -11.33
C ARG A 47 -6.37 -3.09 -12.23
N ASN A 48 -5.36 -2.25 -12.47
CA ASN A 48 -4.19 -2.54 -13.31
C ASN A 48 -3.05 -3.20 -12.49
N PRO A 49 -2.00 -3.73 -13.15
CA PRO A 49 -0.78 -4.14 -12.48
C PRO A 49 -0.12 -2.96 -11.75
N VAL A 50 0.33 -3.18 -10.50
CA VAL A 50 0.95 -2.14 -9.66
C VAL A 50 2.46 -2.13 -9.89
N PRO A 51 3.06 -0.98 -10.27
CA PRO A 51 4.50 -0.91 -10.50
C PRO A 51 5.31 -0.79 -9.20
N PHE A 52 6.34 -1.61 -9.09
CA PHE A 52 7.38 -1.54 -8.03
C PHE A 52 8.75 -1.10 -8.56
N GLY A 53 8.86 -0.78 -9.85
CA GLY A 53 10.09 -0.25 -10.45
C GLY A 53 11.10 -1.34 -10.81
N SER A 54 12.38 -0.96 -10.94
CA SER A 54 13.45 -1.86 -11.37
C SER A 54 14.10 -2.68 -10.24
N LYS A 55 13.82 -2.31 -8.98
CA LYS A 55 14.24 -3.03 -7.78
C LYS A 55 13.03 -3.22 -6.88
N LEU A 56 12.88 -4.42 -6.33
CA LEU A 56 11.81 -4.71 -5.38
C LEU A 56 12.26 -4.33 -3.96
N GLU A 57 12.24 -3.04 -3.65
CA GLU A 57 12.58 -2.49 -2.34
C GLU A 57 11.31 -1.90 -1.70
N ILE A 58 10.81 -2.58 -0.66
CA ILE A 58 9.63 -2.14 0.11
C ILE A 58 10.11 -1.86 1.53
N MET A 59 10.15 -0.58 1.89
CA MET A 59 10.64 -0.11 3.20
C MET A 59 9.52 0.13 4.22
N ALA A 60 8.26 -0.01 3.79
CA ALA A 60 7.09 0.17 4.64
C ALA A 60 6.63 -1.14 5.27
N ASP A 61 6.01 -1.07 6.45
CA ASP A 61 5.39 -2.22 7.13
C ASP A 61 4.19 -2.76 6.35
N PHE A 62 3.48 -1.88 5.65
CA PHE A 62 2.36 -2.23 4.79
C PHE A 62 2.42 -1.53 3.43
N VAL A 63 1.85 -2.19 2.42
CA VAL A 63 1.54 -1.60 1.13
C VAL A 63 0.03 -1.55 0.96
N ILE A 64 -0.51 -0.36 0.74
CA ILE A 64 -1.92 -0.15 0.44
C ILE A 64 -2.07 0.18 -1.04
N VAL A 65 -2.74 -0.70 -1.79
CA VAL A 65 -3.16 -0.41 -3.16
C VAL A 65 -4.55 0.19 -3.10
N CYS A 66 -4.73 1.37 -3.70
CA CYS A 66 -6.03 2.01 -3.85
C CYS A 66 -6.36 2.05 -5.35
N ALA A 67 -7.36 1.29 -5.78
CA ALA A 67 -7.79 1.20 -7.18
C ALA A 67 -9.10 1.96 -7.42
N GLU A 68 -9.43 2.20 -8.69
CA GLU A 68 -10.64 2.93 -9.10
C GLU A 68 -10.72 4.34 -8.50
N VAL A 69 -9.57 5.02 -8.33
CA VAL A 69 -9.46 6.28 -7.55
C VAL A 69 -10.18 7.49 -8.17
N PHE A 70 -10.65 7.39 -9.41
CA PHE A 70 -11.45 8.43 -10.07
C PHE A 70 -12.95 8.17 -9.98
N THR A 71 -13.37 7.12 -9.26
CA THR A 71 -14.78 6.81 -9.00
C THR A 71 -15.20 7.30 -7.62
N ASP A 72 -16.50 7.30 -7.35
CA ASP A 72 -17.08 7.55 -6.03
C ASP A 72 -16.81 6.41 -5.03
N LYS A 73 -16.32 5.25 -5.51
CA LYS A 73 -16.10 4.04 -4.72
C LYS A 73 -14.68 3.47 -4.93
N PRO A 74 -13.63 4.15 -4.46
CA PRO A 74 -12.27 3.60 -4.49
C PRO A 74 -12.19 2.29 -3.71
N GLU A 75 -11.43 1.34 -4.24
CA GLU A 75 -11.24 0.03 -3.60
C GLU A 75 -9.87 -0.04 -2.93
N VAL A 76 -9.83 -0.55 -1.70
CA VAL A 76 -8.59 -0.61 -0.92
C VAL A 76 -8.14 -2.06 -0.70
N TYR A 77 -6.85 -2.30 -0.90
CA TYR A 77 -6.22 -3.60 -0.74
C TYR A 77 -5.00 -3.46 0.17
N ILE A 78 -4.92 -4.27 1.23
CA ILE A 78 -3.93 -4.13 2.29
C ILE A 78 -2.98 -5.33 2.26
N LEU A 79 -1.71 -5.09 2.00
CA LEU A 79 -0.69 -6.13 1.86
C LEU A 79 0.48 -5.90 2.81
N THR A 80 1.09 -6.98 3.27
CA THR A 80 2.45 -6.93 3.84
C THR A 80 3.51 -6.97 2.72
N PRO A 81 4.76 -6.57 2.99
CA PRO A 81 5.87 -6.77 2.05
C PRO A 81 6.01 -8.22 1.57
N ASP A 82 5.75 -9.19 2.44
CA ASP A 82 5.80 -10.61 2.09
C ASP A 82 4.63 -11.03 1.19
N ASP A 83 3.42 -10.49 1.42
CA ASP A 83 2.30 -10.67 0.50
C ASP A 83 2.67 -10.14 -0.89
N VAL A 84 3.29 -8.96 -0.98
CA VAL A 84 3.74 -8.41 -2.26
C VAL A 84 4.79 -9.31 -2.91
N LYS A 85 5.87 -9.65 -2.20
CA LYS A 85 6.97 -10.48 -2.73
C LYS A 85 6.48 -11.85 -3.22
N LYS A 86 5.55 -12.49 -2.52
CA LYS A 86 4.97 -13.79 -2.92
C LYS A 86 4.16 -13.71 -4.21
N ASN A 87 3.61 -12.54 -4.55
CA ASN A 87 2.71 -12.35 -5.69
C ASN A 87 3.30 -11.45 -6.79
N ILE A 88 4.58 -11.04 -6.66
CA ILE A 88 5.23 -10.13 -7.60
C ILE A 88 5.58 -10.88 -8.90
N HIS A 89 5.29 -10.24 -10.02
CA HIS A 89 5.79 -10.65 -11.32
C HIS A 89 7.07 -9.89 -11.68
N LYS A 90 8.14 -10.62 -12.00
CA LYS A 90 9.39 -10.05 -12.54
C LYS A 90 9.35 -10.11 -14.06
N GLY A 91 9.20 -8.95 -14.70
CA GLY A 91 9.30 -8.81 -16.15
C GLY A 91 10.71 -8.41 -16.57
N VAL A 92 11.23 -9.01 -17.64
CA VAL A 92 12.52 -8.65 -18.26
C VAL A 92 12.27 -8.30 -19.73
N LYS A 93 12.67 -7.10 -20.14
CA LYS A 93 12.61 -6.63 -21.53
C LYS A 93 13.84 -5.79 -21.84
N ASP A 94 14.53 -6.06 -22.94
CA ASP A 94 15.73 -5.34 -23.37
C ASP A 94 16.80 -5.23 -22.25
N ALA A 95 17.04 -6.34 -21.55
CA ALA A 95 17.89 -6.43 -20.35
C ALA A 95 17.46 -5.55 -19.14
N LYS A 96 16.34 -4.84 -19.23
CA LYS A 96 15.75 -4.09 -18.11
C LYS A 96 14.79 -4.97 -17.33
N THR A 97 14.99 -5.03 -16.02
CA THR A 97 14.08 -5.70 -15.08
C THR A 97 13.03 -4.72 -14.57
N SER A 98 11.79 -5.19 -14.43
CA SER A 98 10.70 -4.46 -13.79
C SER A 98 9.83 -5.39 -12.94
N TYR A 99 9.37 -4.89 -11.81
CA TYR A 99 8.54 -5.63 -10.87
C TYR A 99 7.12 -5.09 -10.87
N TRP A 100 6.15 -6.00 -11.03
CA TRP A 100 4.74 -5.67 -11.15
C TRP A 100 3.91 -6.59 -10.27
N LEU A 101 3.08 -6.04 -9.40
CA LEU A 101 2.10 -6.83 -8.67
C LEU A 101 0.83 -6.93 -9.54
N GLN A 102 0.55 -8.14 -10.03
CA GLN A 102 -0.59 -8.39 -10.91
C GLN A 102 -1.92 -8.25 -10.16
N PRO A 103 -3.05 -7.92 -10.85
CA PRO A 103 -4.37 -7.81 -10.22
C PRO A 103 -4.72 -8.99 -9.31
N GLN A 104 -4.61 -10.22 -9.80
CA GLN A 104 -4.88 -11.42 -9.01
C GLN A 104 -4.01 -11.54 -7.75
N GLY A 105 -2.83 -10.91 -7.75
CA GLY A 105 -1.91 -10.87 -6.63
C GLY A 105 -2.37 -9.97 -5.49
N TYR A 106 -3.14 -8.92 -5.75
CA TYR A 106 -3.64 -8.00 -4.70
C TYR A 106 -5.15 -8.07 -4.47
N LEU A 107 -5.97 -8.47 -5.44
CA LEU A 107 -7.43 -8.45 -5.33
C LEU A 107 -7.97 -9.28 -4.15
N LYS A 108 -7.26 -10.35 -3.77
CA LYS A 108 -7.59 -11.20 -2.61
C LYS A 108 -7.42 -10.53 -1.24
N PHE A 109 -6.80 -9.35 -1.20
CA PHE A 109 -6.56 -8.59 0.03
C PHE A 109 -7.49 -7.37 0.17
N ARG A 110 -8.65 -7.43 -0.50
CA ARG A 110 -9.66 -6.38 -0.47
C ARG A 110 -10.13 -6.12 0.95
N GLU A 111 -10.07 -4.86 1.38
CA GLU A 111 -10.50 -4.39 2.71
C GLU A 111 -9.88 -5.19 3.89
N ALA A 112 -8.73 -5.83 3.69
CA ALA A 112 -7.98 -6.61 4.68
C ALA A 112 -7.33 -5.74 5.80
N TRP A 113 -8.08 -4.78 6.35
CA TRP A 113 -7.65 -3.84 7.38
C TRP A 113 -7.25 -4.50 8.69
N GLU A 114 -7.76 -5.71 8.97
CA GLU A 114 -7.39 -6.52 10.12
C GLU A 114 -5.88 -6.82 10.18
N LYS A 115 -5.18 -6.79 9.04
CA LYS A 115 -3.71 -6.91 8.98
C LYS A 115 -2.99 -5.78 9.72
N ILE A 116 -3.53 -4.56 9.65
CA ILE A 116 -2.99 -3.38 10.36
C ILE A 116 -3.55 -3.34 11.79
N GLY A 117 -4.82 -3.73 11.94
CA GLY A 117 -5.53 -3.67 13.21
C GLY A 117 -6.13 -2.29 13.48
N LYS A 118 -6.44 -2.03 14.75
CA LYS A 118 -7.11 -0.83 15.24
C LYS A 118 -6.14 0.04 16.04
N GLY A 119 -6.30 1.36 15.92
CA GLY A 119 -5.42 2.35 16.54
C GLY A 119 -5.96 2.93 17.85
N TYR A 120 -7.11 2.45 18.34
CA TYR A 120 -7.70 2.85 19.61
C TYR A 120 -7.46 1.83 20.72
#